data_AF-A0A958Y9K0-F1
#
_entry.id   AF-A0A958Y9K0-F1
#
_cell.length_a   1.000
_cell.length_b   1.000
_cell.length_c   1.000
_cell.angle_alpha   90.00
_cell.angle_beta   90.00
_cell.angle_gamma   90.00
#
_symmetry.space_group_name_H-M   'P 1'
#
loop_
_entity.id
_entity.type
_entity.pdbx_description
1 polymer ?
#
loop_
_entity_poly.entity_id
_entity_poly.type
_entity_poly.pdbx_seq_one_letter_code
_entity_poly.pdbx_strand_id
1 'polypeptide(L)'
;MKKKLESELISIAHRILKLKGKEDVKRMHAEAALLYEKLSVLKFAQENYEEETPTIGHDTSFFESIDQVFNNKISDNIEVEDKVYINLDDVEHDDIMEPAIEKIKDIVAQMPHEAQEVDVILETTKKPDHYKIHHEDIAKEFQEMPIFEPVSKNVNEKKSLNDKLKSGG
;
A
#
# COMPACT_ATOMS: atom_id res chain seq x y z
N MET A 1 16.64 7.57 17.30
CA MET A 1 15.85 6.40 16.85
C MET A 1 16.35 5.07 17.40
N LYS A 2 17.65 4.74 17.36
CA LYS A 2 18.22 3.46 17.86
C LYS A 2 17.76 3.05 19.28
N LYS A 3 17.87 3.94 20.28
CA LYS A 3 17.46 3.68 21.68
C LYS A 3 15.97 3.33 21.85
N LYS A 4 15.09 3.90 21.02
CA LYS A 4 13.65 3.62 21.07
C LYS A 4 13.36 2.20 20.56
N LEU A 5 14.04 1.80 19.50
CA LEU A 5 13.95 0.46 18.93
C LEU A 5 14.47 -0.61 19.91
N GLU A 6 15.58 -0.33 20.61
CA GLU A 6 16.09 -1.22 21.67
C GLU A 6 15.06 -1.42 22.79
N SER A 7 14.39 -0.35 23.23
CA SER A 7 13.34 -0.45 24.25
C SER A 7 12.12 -1.25 23.78
N GLU A 8 11.73 -1.10 22.51
CA GLU A 8 10.62 -1.85 21.91
C GLU A 8 10.96 -3.34 21.77
N LEU A 9 12.20 -3.66 21.36
CA LEU A 9 12.72 -5.02 21.26
C LEU A 9 12.74 -5.72 22.64
N ILE A 10 13.24 -5.03 23.67
CA ILE A 10 13.26 -5.54 25.05
C ILE A 10 11.83 -5.77 25.57
N SER A 11 10.90 -4.86 25.25
CA SER A 11 9.49 -4.96 25.66
C SER A 11 8.81 -6.20 25.06
N ILE A 12 9.00 -6.44 23.76
CA ILE A 12 8.48 -7.65 23.09
C ILE A 12 9.12 -8.90 23.66
N ALA A 13 10.44 -8.92 23.88
CA ALA A 13 11.13 -10.07 24.47
C ALA A 13 10.56 -10.41 25.86
N HIS A 14 10.35 -9.41 26.72
CA HIS A 14 9.70 -9.59 28.02
C HIS A 14 8.25 -10.06 27.90
N ARG A 15 7.51 -9.59 26.90
CA ARG A 15 6.15 -10.02 26.63
C ARG A 15 6.10 -11.50 26.23
N ILE A 16 6.99 -11.93 25.35
CA ILE A 16 7.15 -13.34 24.93
C ILE A 16 7.51 -14.22 26.13
N LEU A 17 8.50 -13.80 26.93
CA LEU A 17 8.93 -14.54 28.13
C LEU A 17 7.81 -14.66 29.18
N LYS A 18 6.94 -13.66 29.29
CA LYS A 18 5.82 -13.63 30.26
C LYS A 18 4.65 -14.50 29.80
N LEU A 19 4.46 -14.68 28.50
CA LEU A 19 3.39 -15.49 27.91
C LEU A 19 3.82 -16.97 27.81
N LYS A 20 4.05 -17.62 28.96
CA LYS A 20 4.29 -19.07 29.04
C LYS A 20 3.00 -19.87 28.72
N GLY A 21 2.62 -19.94 27.44
CA GLY A 21 1.54 -20.83 26.95
C GLY A 21 0.13 -20.25 26.90
N LYS A 22 -0.04 -18.93 27.02
CA LYS A 22 -1.28 -18.23 26.61
C LYS A 22 -0.92 -17.31 25.47
N GLU A 23 -0.78 -17.90 24.30
CA GLU A 23 -0.19 -17.25 23.15
C GLU A 23 -1.23 -16.35 22.45
N ASP A 24 -1.02 -15.05 22.49
CA ASP A 24 -1.71 -14.12 21.60
C ASP A 24 -0.87 -13.98 20.31
N VAL A 25 -0.63 -15.11 19.64
CA VAL A 25 0.31 -15.26 18.49
C VAL A 25 0.04 -14.19 17.44
N LYS A 26 -1.23 -13.87 17.19
CA LYS A 26 -1.66 -12.88 16.20
C LYS A 26 -1.16 -11.47 16.54
N ARG A 27 -1.25 -11.07 17.81
CA ARG A 27 -0.78 -9.74 18.25
C ARG A 27 0.73 -9.67 18.24
N MET A 28 1.40 -10.75 18.65
CA MET A 28 2.86 -10.85 18.62
C MET A 28 3.40 -10.76 17.19
N HIS A 29 2.74 -11.43 16.23
CA HIS A 29 3.08 -11.35 14.82
C HIS A 29 2.94 -9.92 14.28
N ALA A 30 1.84 -9.24 14.61
CA ALA A 30 1.63 -7.84 14.20
C ALA A 30 2.68 -6.89 14.79
N GLU A 31 3.02 -7.04 16.08
CA GLU A 31 4.05 -6.23 16.74
C GLU A 31 5.45 -6.52 16.19
N ALA A 32 5.77 -7.78 15.88
CA ALA A 32 7.03 -8.18 15.27
C ALA A 32 7.16 -7.65 13.82
N ALA A 33 6.06 -7.64 13.05
CA ALA A 33 6.04 -7.08 11.69
C ALA A 33 6.37 -5.58 11.70
N LEU A 34 5.72 -4.81 12.59
CA LEU A 34 6.02 -3.38 12.76
C LEU A 34 7.48 -3.13 13.17
N LEU A 35 8.02 -3.97 14.04
CA LEU A 35 9.41 -3.84 14.46
C LEU A 35 10.38 -4.15 13.31
N TYR A 36 10.06 -5.17 12.49
CA TYR A 36 10.83 -5.55 11.32
C TYR A 36 10.86 -4.42 10.28
N GLU A 37 9.73 -3.76 10.02
CA GLU A 37 9.65 -2.60 9.12
C GLU A 37 10.56 -1.47 9.60
N LYS A 38 10.46 -1.10 10.89
CA LYS A 38 11.33 -0.06 11.49
C LYS A 38 12.81 -0.41 11.41
N LEU A 39 13.16 -1.67 11.64
CA LEU A 39 14.53 -2.18 11.48
C LEU A 39 15.00 -2.09 10.03
N SER A 40 14.14 -2.42 9.08
CA SER A 40 14.45 -2.41 7.65
C SER A 40 14.71 -0.99 7.16
N VAL A 41 13.92 -0.01 7.59
CA VAL A 41 14.16 1.41 7.29
C VAL A 41 15.48 1.87 7.92
N LEU A 42 15.77 1.48 9.16
CA LEU A 42 17.02 1.85 9.83
C LEU A 42 18.24 1.21 9.16
N LYS A 43 18.13 -0.06 8.76
CA LYS A 43 19.15 -0.78 8.00
C LYS A 43 19.40 -0.08 6.65
N PHE A 44 18.33 0.22 5.93
CA PHE A 44 18.41 0.96 4.67
C PHE A 44 19.10 2.31 4.85
N ALA A 45 18.70 3.10 5.85
CA ALA A 45 19.36 4.36 6.16
C ALA A 45 20.86 4.13 6.41
N GLN A 46 21.24 3.18 7.28
CA GLN A 46 22.64 2.96 7.59
C GLN A 46 23.47 2.54 6.36
N GLU A 47 22.95 1.64 5.53
CA GLU A 47 23.63 1.15 4.32
C GLU A 47 23.74 2.22 3.23
N ASN A 48 22.76 3.12 3.11
CA ASN A 48 22.71 4.15 2.07
C ASN A 48 23.28 5.52 2.52
N TYR A 49 23.59 5.69 3.81
CA TYR A 49 24.28 6.89 4.32
C TYR A 49 25.78 6.66 4.60
N GLU A 50 26.26 5.42 4.74
CA GLU A 50 27.67 5.12 5.01
C GLU A 50 28.54 5.01 3.73
N GLU A 51 27.97 4.66 2.58
CA GLU A 51 28.67 4.67 1.28
C GLU A 51 28.27 5.90 0.45
N GLU A 52 29.10 6.95 0.53
CA GLU A 52 29.07 8.13 -0.35
C GLU A 52 27.73 8.87 -0.46
N THR A 53 27.52 9.85 0.42
CA THR A 53 26.70 11.00 0.03
C THR A 53 27.40 11.65 -1.18
N PRO A 54 26.81 11.72 -2.39
CA PRO A 54 27.17 12.81 -3.26
C PRO A 54 26.78 14.08 -2.49
N THR A 55 27.71 15.03 -2.39
CA THR A 55 27.50 16.33 -1.76
C THR A 55 26.49 17.18 -2.57
N ILE A 56 25.28 16.66 -2.76
CA ILE A 56 24.10 17.38 -3.25
C ILE A 56 23.07 17.28 -2.13
N GLY A 57 22.69 18.44 -1.59
CA GLY A 57 21.41 18.63 -0.93
C GLY A 57 21.28 17.94 0.42
N HIS A 58 21.72 18.62 1.47
CA HIS A 58 21.19 18.45 2.81
C HIS A 58 19.74 18.99 2.83
N ASP A 59 18.85 18.38 2.03
CA ASP A 59 17.48 18.85 1.83
C ASP A 59 16.61 18.28 2.95
N THR A 60 16.74 18.90 4.12
CA THR A 60 15.78 18.77 5.23
C THR A 60 14.34 19.04 4.75
N SER A 61 14.18 19.74 3.62
CA SER A 61 12.94 19.98 2.90
C SER A 61 12.19 18.72 2.46
N PHE A 62 12.89 17.63 2.13
CA PHE A 62 12.21 16.39 1.72
C PHE A 62 11.44 15.78 2.90
N PHE A 63 12.10 15.60 4.05
CA PHE A 63 11.45 15.03 5.23
C PHE A 63 10.47 16.00 5.90
N GLU A 64 10.72 17.31 5.84
CA GLU A 64 9.80 18.33 6.32
C GLU A 64 8.49 18.34 5.52
N SER A 65 8.54 18.14 4.19
CA SER A 65 7.33 18.00 3.37
C SER A 65 6.53 16.74 3.70
N ILE A 66 7.20 15.61 3.99
CA ILE A 66 6.54 14.36 4.38
C ILE A 66 5.86 14.51 5.75
N ASP A 67 6.54 15.10 6.73
CA ASP A 67 5.96 15.35 8.05
C ASP A 67 4.80 16.36 7.98
N GLN A 68 4.88 17.36 7.10
CA GLN A 68 3.81 18.33 6.89
C GLN A 68 2.59 17.69 6.21
N VAL A 69 2.79 16.84 5.20
CA VAL A 69 1.70 16.09 4.53
C VAL A 69 1.03 15.09 5.48
N PHE A 70 1.79 14.45 6.37
CA PHE A 70 1.23 13.47 7.31
C PHE A 70 0.49 14.12 8.48
N ASN A 71 0.93 15.31 8.91
CA ASN A 71 0.29 16.08 9.98
C ASN A 71 -0.85 16.97 9.47
N ASN A 72 -0.89 17.30 8.17
CA ASN A 72 -2.00 18.04 7.56
C ASN A 72 -3.17 17.09 7.22
N LYS A 73 -3.84 16.58 8.25
CA LYS A 73 -4.95 15.63 8.08
C LYS A 73 -6.27 16.29 7.62
N ILE A 74 -6.32 17.61 7.42
CA ILE A 74 -7.54 18.35 7.10
C ILE A 74 -7.18 19.63 6.32
N SER A 75 -7.21 19.58 4.99
CA SER A 75 -7.65 20.75 4.20
C SER A 75 -8.07 20.37 2.77
N ASP A 76 -7.25 19.60 2.02
CA ASP A 76 -7.44 19.58 0.55
C ASP A 76 -7.84 18.22 -0.05
N ASN A 77 -7.97 17.18 0.78
CA ASN A 77 -8.37 15.85 0.33
C ASN A 77 -9.81 15.58 0.78
N ILE A 78 -10.75 15.63 -0.16
CA ILE A 78 -12.11 15.15 0.08
C ILE A 78 -12.15 13.67 -0.29
N GLU A 79 -12.28 12.80 0.71
CA GLU A 79 -12.48 11.37 0.49
C GLU A 79 -13.97 11.11 0.19
N VAL A 80 -14.29 10.79 -1.07
CA VAL A 80 -15.62 10.32 -1.47
C VAL A 80 -15.47 8.95 -2.13
N GLU A 81 -16.12 7.93 -1.56
CA GLU A 81 -16.19 6.57 -2.17
C GLU A 81 -14.82 6.01 -2.58
N ASP A 82 -13.87 5.97 -1.62
CA ASP A 82 -12.51 5.41 -1.79
C ASP A 82 -11.67 6.05 -2.90
N LYS A 83 -12.04 7.23 -3.39
CA LYS A 83 -11.29 8.01 -4.38
C LYS A 83 -10.83 9.32 -3.75
N VAL A 84 -9.53 9.54 -3.78
CA VAL A 84 -8.91 10.79 -3.32
C VAL A 84 -8.97 11.79 -4.46
N TYR A 85 -9.80 12.83 -4.29
CA TYR A 85 -9.82 13.98 -5.21
C TYR A 85 -8.80 15.01 -4.71
N ILE A 86 -7.84 15.32 -5.59
CA ILE A 86 -6.81 16.34 -5.37
C ILE A 86 -7.25 17.56 -6.18
N ASN A 87 -7.36 18.73 -5.54
CA ASN A 87 -7.58 19.98 -6.28
C ASN A 87 -6.31 20.27 -7.09
N LEU A 88 -6.37 20.03 -8.40
CA LEU A 88 -5.24 20.20 -9.33
C LEU A 88 -5.15 21.62 -9.90
N ASP A 89 -6.15 22.46 -9.60
CA ASP A 89 -6.36 23.76 -10.25
C ASP A 89 -5.68 24.95 -9.55
N ASP A 90 -5.09 24.77 -8.36
CA ASP A 90 -4.35 25.84 -7.65
C ASP A 90 -2.85 25.73 -7.95
N VAL A 91 -2.49 26.07 -9.20
CA VAL A 91 -1.10 26.00 -9.68
C VAL A 91 -0.36 27.29 -9.28
N GLU A 92 0.04 27.38 -8.02
CA GLU A 92 0.87 28.48 -7.49
C GLU A 92 2.31 28.48 -8.05
N HIS A 93 2.66 27.55 -8.97
CA HIS A 93 4.03 27.26 -9.42
C HIS A 93 4.22 27.24 -10.95
N ASP A 94 3.28 27.78 -11.74
CA ASP A 94 3.41 27.83 -13.21
C ASP A 94 4.68 28.59 -13.65
N ASP A 95 5.03 29.67 -12.95
CA ASP A 95 6.23 30.49 -13.23
C ASP A 95 7.55 29.70 -13.14
N ILE A 96 7.59 28.61 -12.35
CA ILE A 96 8.77 27.75 -12.20
C ILE A 96 8.74 26.62 -13.25
N MET A 97 7.55 26.20 -13.68
CA MET A 97 7.40 25.09 -14.62
C MET A 97 7.73 25.51 -16.06
N GLU A 98 7.38 26.73 -16.47
CA GLU A 98 7.74 27.26 -17.80
C GLU A 98 9.27 27.20 -18.09
N PRO A 99 10.17 27.72 -17.24
CA PRO A 99 11.61 27.64 -17.50
C PRO A 99 12.16 26.21 -17.42
N ALA A 100 11.51 25.31 -16.68
CA ALA A 100 11.88 23.90 -16.65
C ALA A 100 11.48 23.19 -17.96
N ILE A 101 10.28 23.47 -18.48
CA ILE A 101 9.79 22.91 -19.74
C ILE A 101 10.66 23.36 -20.92
N GLU A 102 11.11 24.61 -20.93
CA GLU A 102 12.00 25.15 -21.97
C GLU A 102 13.37 24.47 -21.97
N LYS A 103 13.98 24.28 -20.78
CA LYS A 103 15.26 23.57 -20.67
C LYS A 103 15.18 22.12 -21.13
N ILE A 104 14.11 21.42 -20.79
CA ILE A 104 13.90 20.03 -21.24
C ILE A 104 13.77 20.00 -22.77
N LYS A 105 13.04 20.95 -23.35
CA LYS A 105 12.88 21.07 -24.81
C LYS A 105 14.22 21.31 -25.52
N ASP A 106 15.08 22.14 -24.96
CA ASP A 106 16.43 22.39 -25.51
C ASP A 106 17.34 21.17 -25.42
N ILE A 107 17.30 20.42 -24.31
CA ILE A 107 18.05 19.17 -24.15
C ILE A 107 17.59 18.13 -25.16
N VAL A 108 16.27 17.99 -25.34
CA VAL A 108 15.68 17.05 -26.32
C VAL A 108 16.07 17.41 -27.75
N ALA A 109 16.16 18.70 -28.08
CA ALA A 109 16.60 19.16 -29.40
C ALA A 109 18.09 18.86 -29.68
N GLN A 110 18.90 18.68 -28.64
CA GLN A 110 20.33 18.36 -28.74
C GLN A 110 20.62 16.85 -28.64
N MET A 111 19.60 16.01 -28.46
CA MET A 111 19.79 14.56 -28.43
C MET A 111 20.11 14.00 -29.83
N PRO A 112 21.08 13.08 -29.96
CA PRO A 112 21.37 12.42 -31.23
C PRO A 112 20.17 11.60 -31.71
N HIS A 113 19.89 11.65 -33.02
CA HIS A 113 18.71 11.05 -33.66
C HIS A 113 18.57 9.52 -33.50
N GLU A 114 19.63 8.83 -33.07
CA GLU A 114 19.64 7.37 -32.86
C GLU A 114 18.60 6.91 -31.80
N ALA A 115 18.11 7.81 -30.94
CA ALA A 115 17.05 7.51 -29.97
C ALA A 115 15.64 7.36 -30.59
N GLN A 116 15.41 7.87 -31.81
CA GLN A 116 14.07 7.83 -32.45
C GLN A 116 13.69 6.42 -32.93
N GLU A 117 14.66 5.58 -33.28
CA GLU A 117 14.38 4.18 -33.67
C GLU A 117 13.86 3.36 -32.49
N VAL A 118 14.30 3.68 -31.27
CA VAL A 118 13.90 2.97 -30.04
C VAL A 118 12.43 3.25 -29.70
N ASP A 119 11.95 4.48 -29.94
CA ASP A 119 10.55 4.86 -29.73
C ASP A 119 9.60 4.14 -30.70
N VAL A 120 9.99 3.99 -31.98
CA VAL A 120 9.19 3.24 -32.98
C VAL A 120 9.07 1.77 -32.60
N ILE A 121 10.13 1.17 -32.06
CA ILE A 121 10.12 -0.22 -31.57
C ILE A 121 9.25 -0.35 -30.32
N LEU A 122 9.28 0.64 -29.42
CA LEU A 122 8.47 0.66 -28.20
C LEU A 122 6.97 0.84 -28.49
N GLU A 123 6.60 1.66 -29.47
CA GLU A 123 5.21 1.80 -29.93
C GLU A 123 4.68 0.52 -30.57
N THR A 124 5.53 -0.20 -31.32
CA THR A 124 5.15 -1.45 -31.99
C THR A 124 4.87 -2.59 -30.99
N THR A 125 5.47 -2.55 -29.79
CA THR A 125 5.36 -3.60 -28.76
C THR A 125 4.27 -3.35 -27.70
N LYS A 126 3.63 -2.17 -27.68
CA LYS A 126 2.62 -1.77 -26.68
C LYS A 126 1.17 -2.22 -26.94
N LYS A 127 0.94 -3.26 -27.75
CA LYS A 127 -0.40 -3.88 -27.84
C LYS A 127 -0.44 -5.15 -26.99
N PRO A 128 -0.83 -5.10 -25.70
CA PRO A 128 -1.27 -6.30 -25.03
C PRO A 128 -2.58 -6.73 -25.69
N ASP A 129 -2.58 -7.91 -26.31
CA ASP A 129 -3.82 -8.57 -26.72
C ASP A 129 -4.64 -8.83 -25.45
N HIS A 130 -5.59 -7.93 -25.17
CA HIS A 130 -6.56 -8.14 -24.11
C HIS A 130 -7.45 -9.33 -24.52
N TYR A 131 -7.12 -10.52 -24.02
CA TYR A 131 -8.02 -11.66 -24.04
C TYR A 131 -9.25 -11.27 -23.21
N LYS A 132 -10.37 -10.97 -23.89
CA LYS A 132 -11.64 -10.69 -23.23
C LYS A 132 -12.16 -12.00 -22.64
N ILE A 133 -11.93 -12.20 -21.34
CA ILE A 133 -12.55 -13.32 -20.61
C ILE A 133 -14.02 -12.95 -20.41
N HIS A 134 -14.93 -13.70 -21.03
CA HIS A 134 -16.37 -13.51 -20.86
C HIS A 134 -16.79 -14.00 -19.46
N HIS A 135 -17.67 -13.27 -18.79
CA HIS A 135 -18.11 -13.60 -17.42
C HIS A 135 -18.77 -14.99 -17.35
N GLU A 136 -19.47 -15.40 -18.42
CA GLU A 136 -20.00 -16.75 -18.60
C GLU A 136 -18.96 -17.87 -18.49
N ASP A 137 -17.70 -17.63 -18.90
CA ASP A 137 -16.66 -18.67 -18.86
C ASP A 137 -16.17 -18.93 -17.43
N ILE A 138 -16.23 -17.93 -16.56
CA ILE A 138 -15.86 -18.06 -15.14
C ILE A 138 -16.97 -18.82 -14.37
N ALA A 139 -18.23 -18.64 -14.77
CA ALA A 139 -19.38 -19.19 -14.06
C ALA A 139 -19.78 -20.63 -14.49
N LYS A 140 -19.18 -21.19 -15.55
CA LYS A 140 -19.51 -22.53 -16.07
C LYS A 140 -19.40 -23.64 -15.02
N GLU A 141 -18.42 -23.56 -14.12
CA GLU A 141 -18.19 -24.58 -13.09
C GLU A 141 -19.22 -24.54 -11.95
N PHE A 142 -19.98 -23.45 -11.82
CA PHE A 142 -20.92 -23.23 -10.72
C PHE A 142 -22.39 -23.25 -11.14
N GLN A 143 -22.70 -23.66 -12.38
CA GLN A 143 -24.09 -23.72 -12.87
C GLN A 143 -24.92 -24.81 -12.20
N GLU A 144 -24.28 -25.88 -11.71
CA GLU A 144 -24.96 -26.98 -11.03
C GLU A 144 -24.90 -26.77 -9.51
N MET A 145 -26.05 -26.54 -8.88
CA MET A 145 -26.13 -26.48 -7.42
C MET A 145 -25.96 -27.89 -6.83
N PRO A 146 -25.11 -28.08 -5.80
CA PRO A 146 -24.96 -29.37 -5.15
C PRO A 146 -26.26 -29.80 -4.48
N ILE A 147 -26.67 -31.05 -4.72
CA ILE A 147 -27.82 -31.66 -4.05
C ILE A 147 -27.33 -32.15 -2.68
N PHE A 148 -27.76 -31.50 -1.61
CA PHE A 148 -27.47 -31.94 -0.25
C PHE A 148 -28.48 -32.99 0.20
N GLU A 149 -27.98 -34.06 0.81
CA GLU A 149 -28.84 -35.02 1.50
C GLU A 149 -29.48 -34.36 2.73
N PRO A 150 -30.77 -34.65 3.01
CA PRO A 150 -31.43 -34.11 4.19
C PRO A 150 -30.73 -34.59 5.46
N VAL A 151 -30.35 -33.66 6.32
CA VAL A 151 -29.77 -33.96 7.63
C VAL A 151 -30.79 -34.78 8.43
N SER A 152 -30.39 -35.99 8.87
CA SER A 152 -31.22 -36.79 9.77
C SER A 152 -31.53 -35.99 11.04
N LYS A 153 -32.81 -35.93 11.42
CA LYS A 153 -33.37 -35.06 12.49
C LYS A 153 -32.94 -35.43 13.92
N ASN A 154 -31.68 -35.82 14.14
CA ASN A 154 -31.15 -36.20 15.45
C ASN A 154 -29.97 -35.35 15.92
N VAL A 155 -29.77 -34.16 15.35
CA VAL A 155 -28.84 -33.17 15.90
C VAL A 155 -29.65 -32.00 16.43
N ASN A 156 -29.49 -31.75 17.72
CA ASN A 156 -30.12 -30.69 18.50
C ASN A 156 -29.97 -29.32 17.80
N GLU A 157 -30.96 -28.96 16.97
CA GLU A 157 -30.97 -27.71 16.22
C GLU A 157 -31.00 -26.55 17.21
N LYS A 158 -29.86 -25.87 17.35
CA LYS A 158 -29.79 -24.61 18.10
C LYS A 158 -30.67 -23.61 17.36
N LYS A 159 -31.90 -23.41 17.86
CA LYS A 159 -32.85 -22.40 17.36
C LYS A 159 -32.12 -21.09 17.08
N SER A 160 -32.35 -20.52 15.90
CA SER A 160 -31.75 -19.24 15.51
C SER A 160 -32.10 -18.16 16.54
N LEU A 161 -31.24 -17.15 16.68
CA LEU A 161 -31.48 -16.03 17.59
C LEU A 161 -32.85 -15.36 17.34
N ASN A 162 -33.26 -15.26 16.07
CA ASN A 162 -34.56 -14.73 15.68
C ASN A 162 -35.74 -15.60 16.15
N ASP A 163 -35.56 -16.92 16.21
CA ASP A 163 -36.58 -17.85 16.71
C ASP A 163 -36.76 -17.75 18.22
N LYS A 164 -35.66 -17.51 18.96
CA LYS A 164 -35.71 -17.32 20.42
C LYS A 164 -36.36 -16.00 20.83
N LEU A 165 -36.23 -14.96 20.00
CA LEU A 165 -36.78 -13.63 20.29
C LEU A 165 -38.29 -13.53 20.04
N LYS A 166 -38.86 -14.39 19.18
CA LYS A 166 -40.29 -14.35 18.85
C LYS A 166 -41.22 -15.05 19.84
N SER A 167 -40.70 -15.85 20.78
CA SER A 167 -41.53 -16.59 21.75
C SER A 167 -41.84 -15.81 23.05
N GLY A 168 -41.55 -14.51 23.10
CA GLY A 168 -41.69 -13.67 24.29
C GLY A 168 -42.70 -12.52 24.16
N GLY A 169 -43.73 -12.68 23.34
CA GLY A 169 -44.85 -11.74 23.19
C GLY A 169 -46.15 -12.35 23.67
#